data_AF-A0A7W7N125-F1
#
_entry.id   AF-A0A7W7N125-F1
#
_cell.length_a   1.000
_cell.length_b   1.000
_cell.length_c   1.000
_cell.angle_alpha   90.00
_cell.angle_beta   90.00
_cell.angle_gamma   90.00
#
_symmetry.space_group_name_H-M   'P 1'
#
loop_
_entity.id
_entity.type
_entity.pdbx_description
1 polymer ?
#
loop_
_entity_poly.entity_id
_entity_poly.type
_entity_poly.pdbx_seq_one_letter_code
_entity_poly.pdbx_strand_id
1 'polypeptide(L)'
;MDDSKPRPWSVDRLPRLAPRIVDEFRRQVPFYALQPPEIMDGPVRLAVEANLWMVVRTLQERRAPNAEELAEIIEWSARRAEEGVPLEAALEAYHLAIEVCWRAAAEEAGPADAGALQDFGLHLLGYLRSVVPAVTLAHVQEQQQLYGERREARHALVTALLNGDDARGPAARAGVALAAEYTVVVLRLGGAAPEPGDVRPLLRALETALNAHVQSHVPASFDENGGTILLPGSAEHRLADLVALLGAAAERPATAAHAAAGAPAEIPAAADEAREVAALVVRLRRPPGLYRLEDVLLEYQLSRPGHGLAKLAAQLDGIRDRPDLMETLRAVAVHGDNRRQAALELHSAYHRKVDLGRIASAGHSQGGAGAINAAVDPRVDTALAIQPGPLADPDLIDEPTFYAAGEKDSIVFPFLVRNFYNDSDHIPAVYGELRGADHFTPVGNGGGFRGPTTAWLRHWLMDDPDARTEFFGPSCGFCSDPKWSDWRRNAEALQIPG
;
A
#
# COMPACT_ATOMS: atom_id res chain seq x y z
N MET A 1 -63.53 -61.94 -31.68
CA MET A 1 -62.27 -62.64 -32.05
C MET A 1 -61.53 -61.70 -32.97
N ASP A 2 -60.44 -61.04 -32.57
CA ASP A 2 -59.46 -61.44 -31.57
C ASP A 2 -58.66 -60.21 -31.07
N ASP A 3 -58.93 -59.77 -29.85
CA ASP A 3 -58.21 -58.69 -29.13
C ASP A 3 -56.94 -59.23 -28.41
N SER A 4 -56.51 -60.46 -28.74
CA SER A 4 -55.36 -61.13 -28.09
C SER A 4 -54.04 -61.08 -28.86
N LYS A 5 -53.93 -60.27 -29.92
CA LYS A 5 -52.64 -60.01 -30.59
C LYS A 5 -52.05 -58.67 -30.14
N PRO A 6 -50.83 -58.64 -29.57
CA PRO A 6 -50.17 -57.39 -29.25
C PRO A 6 -50.00 -56.56 -30.52
N ARG A 7 -50.52 -55.32 -30.51
CA ARG A 7 -50.33 -54.38 -31.62
C ARG A 7 -48.84 -54.04 -31.68
N PRO A 8 -48.20 -54.05 -32.86
CA PRO A 8 -46.79 -53.66 -32.98
C PRO A 8 -46.59 -52.24 -32.44
N TRP A 9 -45.45 -52.04 -31.77
CA TRP A 9 -45.04 -50.75 -31.24
C TRP A 9 -44.96 -49.71 -32.37
N SER A 10 -45.37 -48.47 -32.07
CA SER A 10 -45.24 -47.33 -33.00
C SER A 10 -44.67 -46.13 -32.28
N VAL A 11 -43.72 -45.46 -32.93
CA VAL A 11 -43.12 -44.20 -32.48
C VAL A 11 -44.18 -43.11 -32.23
N ASP A 12 -45.33 -43.15 -32.92
CA ASP A 12 -46.43 -42.19 -32.74
C ASP A 12 -47.05 -42.22 -31.34
N ARG A 13 -46.75 -43.26 -30.55
CA ARG A 13 -47.19 -43.37 -29.16
C ARG A 13 -46.27 -42.66 -28.17
N LEU A 14 -45.06 -42.24 -28.56
CA LEU A 14 -44.09 -41.60 -27.66
C LEU A 14 -44.68 -40.39 -26.91
N PRO A 15 -45.44 -39.46 -27.52
CA PRO A 15 -46.01 -38.33 -26.78
C PRO A 15 -46.92 -38.73 -25.61
N ARG A 16 -47.52 -39.94 -25.65
CA ARG A 16 -48.35 -40.46 -24.55
C ARG A 16 -47.53 -40.85 -23.31
N LEU A 17 -46.20 -40.93 -23.43
CA LEU A 17 -45.30 -41.18 -22.31
C LEU A 17 -45.04 -39.93 -21.47
N ALA A 18 -45.46 -38.73 -21.89
CA ALA A 18 -45.16 -37.51 -21.17
C ALA A 18 -45.57 -37.52 -19.68
N PRO A 19 -46.75 -38.01 -19.28
CA PRO A 19 -47.10 -38.15 -17.86
C PRO A 19 -46.13 -39.07 -17.11
N ARG A 20 -45.78 -40.23 -17.70
CA ARG A 20 -44.82 -41.19 -17.12
C ARG A 20 -43.43 -40.57 -16.97
N ILE A 21 -42.98 -39.77 -17.94
CA ILE A 21 -41.68 -39.08 -17.90
C ILE A 21 -41.68 -38.01 -16.81
N VAL A 22 -42.76 -37.22 -16.67
CA VAL A 22 -42.88 -36.20 -15.62
C VAL A 22 -42.88 -36.84 -14.23
N ASP A 23 -43.56 -37.98 -14.05
CA ASP A 23 -43.50 -38.73 -12.79
C ASP A 23 -42.09 -39.25 -12.51
N GLU A 24 -41.38 -39.67 -13.55
CA GLU A 24 -39.99 -40.12 -13.44
C GLU A 24 -39.04 -38.96 -13.08
N PHE A 25 -39.27 -37.76 -13.60
CA PHE A 25 -38.54 -36.56 -13.19
C PHE A 25 -38.73 -36.26 -11.70
N ARG A 26 -39.98 -36.32 -11.21
CA ARG A 26 -40.27 -36.15 -9.77
C ARG A 26 -39.60 -37.19 -8.89
N ARG A 27 -39.45 -38.42 -9.40
CA ARG A 27 -38.89 -39.54 -8.64
C ARG A 27 -37.37 -39.52 -8.58
N GLN A 28 -36.71 -39.17 -9.68
CA GLN A 28 -35.26 -39.35 -9.82
C GLN A 28 -34.44 -38.07 -9.82
N VAL A 29 -35.01 -36.93 -10.22
CA VAL A 29 -34.26 -35.67 -10.29
C VAL A 29 -34.54 -34.83 -9.04
N PRO A 30 -33.55 -34.61 -8.14
CA PRO A 30 -33.78 -33.95 -6.84
C PRO A 30 -34.43 -32.58 -6.95
N PHE A 31 -34.07 -31.79 -7.97
CA PHE A 31 -34.65 -30.47 -8.20
C PHE A 31 -36.15 -30.55 -8.54
N TYR A 32 -36.56 -31.47 -9.42
CA TYR A 32 -37.95 -31.62 -9.86
C TYR A 32 -38.84 -32.28 -8.80
N ALA A 33 -38.28 -33.09 -7.92
CA ALA A 33 -38.98 -33.65 -6.75
C ALA A 33 -39.53 -32.58 -5.80
N LEU A 34 -38.88 -31.41 -5.76
CA LEU A 34 -39.22 -30.29 -4.88
C LEU A 34 -40.15 -29.26 -5.53
N GLN A 35 -40.49 -29.42 -6.82
CA GLN A 35 -41.31 -28.44 -7.54
C GLN A 35 -42.81 -28.63 -7.26
N PRO A 36 -43.61 -27.53 -7.27
CA PRO A 36 -45.06 -27.62 -7.15
C PRO A 36 -45.69 -28.48 -8.27
N PRO A 37 -46.75 -29.25 -7.99
CA PRO A 37 -47.46 -30.05 -9.00
C PRO A 37 -47.88 -29.23 -10.22
N GLU A 38 -48.26 -27.97 -10.04
CA GLU A 38 -48.72 -27.07 -11.11
C GLU A 38 -47.63 -26.78 -12.14
N ILE A 39 -46.37 -26.67 -11.69
CA ILE A 39 -45.20 -26.48 -12.57
C ILE A 39 -44.89 -27.77 -13.34
N MET A 40 -44.98 -28.91 -12.65
CA MET A 40 -44.66 -30.20 -13.24
C MET A 40 -45.72 -30.65 -14.27
N ASP A 41 -47.00 -30.52 -13.94
CA ASP A 41 -48.12 -30.95 -14.81
C ASP A 41 -48.51 -29.92 -15.88
N GLY A 42 -48.04 -28.68 -15.74
CA GLY A 42 -48.21 -27.61 -16.71
C GLY A 42 -46.98 -27.44 -17.60
N PRO A 43 -46.13 -26.44 -17.35
CA PRO A 43 -45.03 -26.05 -18.24
C PRO A 43 -44.02 -27.18 -18.51
N VAL A 44 -43.66 -27.99 -17.50
CA VAL A 44 -42.70 -29.09 -17.70
C VAL A 44 -43.30 -30.20 -18.58
N ARG A 45 -44.53 -30.62 -18.32
CA ARG A 45 -45.21 -31.64 -19.14
C ARG A 45 -45.37 -31.18 -20.59
N LEU A 46 -45.78 -29.94 -20.83
CA LEU A 46 -45.91 -29.39 -22.19
C LEU A 46 -44.57 -29.40 -22.94
N ALA A 47 -43.48 -29.05 -22.25
CA ALA A 47 -42.14 -29.11 -22.83
C ALA A 47 -41.71 -30.55 -23.15
N VAL A 48 -42.00 -31.51 -22.26
CA VAL A 48 -41.75 -32.94 -22.51
C VAL A 48 -42.56 -33.41 -23.73
N GLU A 49 -43.85 -33.09 -23.81
CA GLU A 49 -44.71 -33.43 -24.95
C GLU A 49 -44.17 -32.87 -26.27
N ALA A 50 -43.75 -31.60 -26.29
CA ALA A 50 -43.16 -30.97 -27.48
C ALA A 50 -41.86 -31.66 -27.93
N ASN A 51 -40.97 -31.98 -26.99
CA ASN A 51 -39.72 -32.69 -27.30
C ASN A 51 -40.00 -34.10 -27.84
N LEU A 52 -40.97 -34.82 -27.29
CA LEU A 52 -41.36 -36.14 -27.79
C LEU A 52 -41.91 -36.07 -29.22
N TRP A 53 -42.75 -35.07 -29.53
CA TRP A 53 -43.22 -34.83 -30.89
C TRP A 53 -42.07 -34.54 -31.86
N MET A 54 -41.06 -33.80 -31.41
CA MET A 54 -39.86 -33.57 -32.21
C MET A 54 -39.06 -34.85 -32.46
N VAL A 55 -38.92 -35.72 -31.46
CA VAL A 55 -38.28 -37.04 -31.62
C VAL A 55 -39.04 -37.89 -32.65
N VAL A 56 -40.37 -37.92 -32.60
CA VAL A 56 -41.23 -38.62 -33.58
C VAL A 56 -40.96 -38.11 -34.99
N ARG A 57 -41.05 -36.79 -35.20
CA ARG A 57 -40.87 -36.15 -36.51
C ARG A 57 -39.48 -36.42 -37.09
N THR A 58 -38.44 -36.19 -36.28
CA THR A 58 -37.05 -36.37 -36.72
C THR A 58 -36.71 -37.83 -37.02
N LEU A 59 -37.34 -38.79 -36.32
CA LEU A 59 -37.17 -40.23 -36.60
C LEU A 59 -37.83 -40.61 -37.92
N GLN A 60 -39.08 -40.17 -38.14
CA GLN A 60 -39.83 -40.45 -39.37
C GLN A 60 -39.12 -39.89 -40.61
N GLU A 61 -38.54 -38.70 -40.47
CA GLU A 61 -37.79 -38.03 -41.53
C GLU A 61 -36.31 -38.48 -41.62
N ARG A 62 -35.86 -39.34 -40.69
CA ARG A 62 -34.48 -39.87 -40.61
C ARG A 62 -33.40 -38.79 -40.66
N ARG A 63 -33.59 -37.72 -39.89
CA ARG A 63 -32.66 -36.59 -39.81
C ARG A 63 -32.48 -36.12 -38.37
N ALA A 64 -31.42 -35.36 -38.12
CA ALA A 64 -31.26 -34.63 -36.88
C ALA A 64 -32.25 -33.43 -36.80
N PRO A 65 -32.51 -32.89 -35.59
CA PRO A 65 -33.19 -31.61 -35.44
C PRO A 65 -32.53 -30.52 -36.28
N ASN A 66 -33.34 -29.71 -36.96
CA ASN A 66 -32.86 -28.56 -37.75
C ASN A 66 -32.65 -27.34 -36.84
N ALA A 67 -32.19 -26.22 -37.43
CA ALA A 67 -31.86 -25.02 -36.66
C ALA A 67 -33.09 -24.37 -35.98
N GLU A 68 -34.26 -24.42 -36.61
CA GLU A 68 -35.52 -23.86 -36.05
C GLU A 68 -36.02 -24.70 -34.88
N GLU A 69 -36.00 -26.03 -35.03
CA GLU A 69 -36.36 -26.96 -33.96
C GLU A 69 -35.42 -26.87 -32.76
N LEU A 70 -34.11 -26.70 -33.00
CA LEU A 70 -33.15 -26.46 -31.92
C LEU A 70 -33.35 -25.09 -31.26
N ALA A 71 -33.77 -24.06 -32.01
CA ALA A 71 -34.02 -22.73 -31.46
C ALA A 71 -35.14 -22.75 -30.40
N GLU A 72 -36.21 -23.50 -30.62
CA GLU A 72 -37.29 -23.67 -29.63
C GLU A 72 -36.77 -24.29 -28.32
N ILE A 73 -35.89 -25.29 -28.42
CA ILE A 73 -35.26 -25.92 -27.26
C ILE A 73 -34.31 -24.96 -26.55
N ILE A 74 -33.53 -24.18 -27.30
CA ILE A 74 -32.62 -23.16 -26.77
C ILE A 74 -33.41 -22.08 -26.01
N GLU A 75 -34.49 -21.56 -26.57
CA GLU A 75 -35.32 -20.53 -25.94
C GLU A 75 -36.00 -21.05 -24.66
N TRP A 76 -36.50 -22.29 -24.69
CA TRP A 76 -37.01 -22.94 -23.49
C TRP A 76 -35.91 -23.11 -22.43
N SER A 77 -34.73 -23.58 -22.83
CA SER A 77 -33.58 -23.78 -21.94
C SER A 77 -33.13 -22.48 -21.28
N ALA A 78 -33.03 -21.39 -22.03
CA ALA A 78 -32.65 -20.07 -21.52
C ALA A 78 -33.64 -19.57 -20.46
N ARG A 79 -34.96 -19.64 -20.73
CA ARG A 79 -35.99 -19.27 -19.74
C ARG A 79 -35.89 -20.09 -18.45
N ARG A 80 -35.61 -21.39 -18.54
CA ARG A 80 -35.43 -22.23 -17.35
C ARG A 80 -34.17 -21.88 -16.57
N ALA A 81 -33.09 -21.48 -17.24
CA ALA A 81 -31.90 -20.98 -16.58
C ALA A 81 -32.18 -19.66 -15.84
N GLU A 82 -32.95 -18.76 -16.44
CA GLU A 82 -33.42 -17.51 -15.82
C GLU A 82 -34.29 -17.76 -14.58
N GLU A 83 -35.18 -18.76 -14.64
CA GLU A 83 -35.99 -19.21 -13.52
C GLU A 83 -35.20 -19.96 -12.42
N GLY A 84 -33.89 -20.14 -12.60
CA GLY A 84 -33.00 -20.74 -11.59
C GLY A 84 -32.95 -22.26 -11.60
N VAL A 85 -33.32 -22.93 -12.70
CA VAL A 85 -33.11 -24.37 -12.84
C VAL A 85 -31.60 -24.68 -12.95
N PRO A 86 -31.07 -25.61 -12.14
CA PRO A 86 -29.69 -26.05 -12.27
C PRO A 86 -29.44 -26.76 -13.60
N LEU A 87 -28.30 -26.49 -14.24
CA LEU A 87 -27.92 -27.10 -15.52
C LEU A 87 -27.90 -28.63 -15.41
N GLU A 88 -27.39 -29.17 -14.31
CA GLU A 88 -27.35 -30.60 -14.03
C GLU A 88 -28.74 -31.24 -14.02
N ALA A 89 -29.74 -30.56 -13.45
CA ALA A 89 -31.13 -31.04 -13.41
C ALA A 89 -31.78 -31.00 -14.79
N ALA A 90 -31.48 -29.96 -15.58
CA ALA A 90 -31.93 -29.86 -16.97
C ALA A 90 -31.34 -31.00 -17.83
N LEU A 91 -30.04 -31.27 -17.73
CA LEU A 91 -29.39 -32.35 -18.48
C LEU A 91 -29.90 -33.73 -18.07
N GLU A 92 -30.06 -33.98 -16.77
CA GLU A 92 -30.59 -35.24 -16.25
C GLU A 92 -32.00 -35.53 -16.78
N ALA A 93 -32.87 -34.51 -16.86
CA ALA A 93 -34.21 -34.66 -17.42
C ALA A 93 -34.21 -35.10 -18.90
N TYR A 94 -33.35 -34.53 -19.74
CA TYR A 94 -33.25 -34.97 -21.14
C TYR A 94 -32.79 -36.42 -21.25
N HIS A 95 -31.77 -36.81 -20.49
CA HIS A 95 -31.29 -38.20 -20.49
C HIS A 95 -32.34 -39.17 -19.98
N LEU A 96 -33.04 -38.82 -18.91
CA LEU A 96 -34.07 -39.65 -18.29
C LEU A 96 -35.32 -39.81 -19.18
N ALA A 97 -35.75 -38.74 -19.86
CA ALA A 97 -36.85 -38.81 -20.82
C ALA A 97 -36.54 -39.80 -21.96
N ILE A 98 -35.32 -39.76 -22.48
CA ILE A 98 -34.86 -40.65 -23.55
C ILE A 98 -34.76 -42.10 -23.07
N GLU A 99 -34.28 -42.31 -21.84
CA GLU A 99 -34.25 -43.64 -21.22
C GLU A 99 -35.66 -44.24 -21.07
N VAL A 100 -36.63 -43.45 -20.62
CA VAL A 100 -38.04 -43.89 -20.51
C VAL A 100 -38.60 -44.25 -21.89
N CYS A 101 -38.31 -43.45 -22.93
CA CYS A 101 -38.72 -43.76 -24.30
C CYS A 101 -38.11 -45.07 -24.81
N TRP A 102 -36.82 -45.28 -24.57
CA TRP A 102 -36.11 -46.51 -24.93
C TRP A 102 -36.71 -47.73 -24.24
N ARG A 103 -36.92 -47.67 -22.92
CA ARG A 103 -37.51 -48.77 -22.13
C ARG A 103 -38.92 -49.12 -22.61
N ALA A 104 -39.76 -48.10 -22.83
CA ALA A 104 -41.12 -48.31 -23.33
C ALA A 104 -41.13 -48.98 -24.72
N ALA A 105 -40.20 -48.61 -25.61
CA ALA A 105 -40.06 -49.24 -26.91
C ALA A 105 -39.56 -50.69 -26.81
N ALA A 106 -38.57 -50.94 -25.96
CA ALA A 106 -38.00 -52.28 -25.75
C ALA A 106 -38.98 -53.26 -25.08
N GLU A 107 -39.85 -52.77 -24.19
CA GLU A 107 -40.90 -53.56 -23.54
C GLU A 107 -41.98 -54.04 -24.54
N GLU A 108 -42.28 -53.27 -25.58
CA GLU A 108 -43.31 -53.58 -26.57
C GLU A 108 -42.78 -54.28 -27.84
N ALA A 109 -41.47 -54.19 -28.12
CA ALA A 109 -40.86 -54.72 -29.34
C ALA A 109 -40.76 -56.26 -29.34
N GLY A 110 -41.20 -56.90 -30.43
CA GLY A 110 -41.01 -58.33 -30.66
C GLY A 110 -39.70 -58.65 -31.40
N PRO A 111 -39.36 -59.94 -31.58
CA PRO A 111 -38.15 -60.34 -32.32
C PRO A 111 -38.10 -59.83 -33.77
N ALA A 112 -39.25 -59.55 -34.39
CA ALA A 112 -39.35 -58.99 -35.73
C ALA A 112 -38.99 -57.49 -35.80
N ASP A 113 -39.01 -56.79 -34.67
CA ASP A 113 -38.81 -55.33 -34.59
C ASP A 113 -37.35 -54.95 -34.26
N ALA A 114 -36.44 -55.93 -34.16
CA ALA A 114 -35.07 -55.73 -33.70
C ALA A 114 -34.30 -54.64 -34.48
N GLY A 115 -34.46 -54.59 -35.81
CA GLY A 115 -33.85 -53.55 -36.65
C GLY A 115 -34.46 -52.16 -36.41
N ALA A 116 -35.78 -52.08 -36.26
CA ALA A 116 -36.47 -50.83 -35.97
C ALA A 116 -36.12 -50.28 -34.57
N LEU A 117 -35.95 -51.18 -33.59
CA LEU A 117 -35.50 -50.82 -32.25
C LEU A 117 -34.05 -50.33 -32.27
N GLN A 118 -33.17 -50.96 -33.05
CA GLN A 118 -31.79 -50.49 -33.25
C GLN A 118 -31.75 -49.10 -33.88
N ASP A 119 -32.51 -48.87 -34.95
CA ASP A 119 -32.61 -47.57 -35.62
C ASP A 119 -33.14 -46.49 -34.67
N PHE A 120 -34.15 -46.83 -33.87
CA PHE A 120 -34.70 -45.93 -32.85
C PHE A 120 -33.66 -45.56 -31.80
N GLY A 121 -32.92 -46.53 -31.26
CA GLY A 121 -31.87 -46.28 -30.28
C GLY A 121 -30.75 -45.37 -30.81
N LEU A 122 -30.30 -45.62 -32.05
CA LEU A 122 -29.32 -44.75 -32.71
C LEU A 122 -29.85 -43.33 -32.93
N HIS A 123 -31.14 -43.20 -33.28
CA HIS A 123 -31.78 -41.90 -33.43
C HIS A 123 -31.87 -41.14 -32.11
N LEU A 124 -32.26 -41.80 -31.01
CA LEU A 124 -32.30 -41.19 -29.68
C LEU A 124 -30.92 -40.66 -29.24
N LEU A 125 -29.86 -41.42 -29.51
CA LEU A 125 -28.48 -40.98 -29.25
C LEU A 125 -28.08 -39.80 -30.15
N GLY A 126 -28.46 -39.83 -31.43
CA GLY A 126 -28.25 -38.71 -32.36
C GLY A 126 -28.98 -37.44 -31.91
N TYR A 127 -30.21 -37.59 -31.45
CA TYR A 127 -31.03 -36.50 -30.90
C TYR A 127 -30.37 -35.87 -29.67
N LEU A 128 -29.93 -36.68 -28.69
CA LEU A 128 -29.20 -36.18 -27.51
C LEU A 128 -27.90 -35.45 -27.90
N ARG A 129 -27.16 -35.96 -28.89
CA ARG A 129 -25.94 -35.32 -29.40
C ARG A 129 -26.19 -33.93 -30.01
N SER A 130 -27.40 -33.66 -30.48
CA SER A 130 -27.80 -32.33 -30.96
C SER A 130 -28.31 -31.44 -29.83
N VAL A 131 -29.14 -31.97 -28.95
CA VAL A 131 -29.86 -31.18 -27.94
C VAL A 131 -29.00 -30.84 -26.72
N VAL A 132 -28.21 -31.78 -26.20
CA VAL A 132 -27.41 -31.56 -24.98
C VAL A 132 -26.41 -30.40 -25.10
N PRO A 133 -25.62 -30.28 -26.19
CA PRO A 133 -24.75 -29.12 -26.37
C PRO A 133 -25.51 -27.80 -26.47
N ALA A 134 -26.66 -27.79 -27.16
CA ALA A 134 -27.50 -26.60 -27.33
C ALA A 134 -28.09 -26.13 -25.99
N VAL A 135 -28.63 -27.05 -25.20
CA VAL A 135 -29.18 -26.78 -23.86
C VAL A 135 -28.08 -26.29 -22.92
N THR A 136 -26.92 -26.96 -22.91
CA THR A 136 -25.75 -26.56 -22.11
C THR A 136 -25.31 -25.14 -22.43
N LEU A 137 -25.11 -24.84 -23.73
CA LEU A 137 -24.67 -23.51 -24.15
C LEU A 137 -25.66 -22.43 -23.76
N ALA A 138 -26.96 -22.65 -23.97
CA ALA A 138 -28.02 -21.71 -23.61
C ALA A 138 -28.05 -21.42 -22.10
N HIS A 139 -27.96 -22.47 -21.26
CA HIS A 139 -27.90 -22.30 -19.80
C HIS A 139 -26.65 -21.54 -19.35
N VAL A 140 -25.48 -21.87 -19.90
CA VAL A 140 -24.23 -21.21 -19.53
C VAL A 140 -24.24 -19.73 -19.97
N GLN A 141 -24.74 -19.44 -21.17
CA GLN A 141 -24.85 -18.07 -21.68
C GLN A 141 -25.80 -17.22 -20.81
N GLU A 142 -26.98 -17.74 -20.50
CA GLU A 142 -27.95 -17.03 -19.66
C GLU A 142 -27.39 -16.77 -18.26
N GLN A 143 -26.77 -17.78 -17.64
CA GLN A 143 -26.11 -17.60 -16.35
C GLN A 143 -24.98 -16.54 -16.43
N GLN A 144 -24.14 -16.59 -17.46
CA GLN A 144 -23.08 -15.60 -17.67
C GLN A 144 -23.63 -14.19 -17.86
N GLN A 145 -24.73 -14.04 -18.59
CA GLN A 145 -25.39 -12.75 -18.78
C GLN A 145 -25.94 -12.21 -17.46
N LEU A 146 -26.67 -13.03 -16.70
CA LEU A 146 -27.20 -12.64 -15.38
C LEU A 146 -26.09 -12.28 -14.38
N TYR A 147 -24.98 -13.03 -14.37
CA TYR A 147 -23.80 -12.70 -13.55
C TYR A 147 -23.10 -11.42 -14.04
N GLY A 148 -23.02 -11.21 -15.36
CA GLY A 148 -22.47 -10.01 -15.98
C GLY A 148 -23.25 -8.76 -15.61
N GLU A 149 -24.57 -8.78 -15.80
CA GLU A 149 -25.47 -7.68 -15.48
C GLU A 149 -25.42 -7.29 -13.99
N ARG A 150 -25.40 -8.28 -13.09
CA ARG A 150 -25.23 -8.03 -11.65
C ARG A 150 -23.87 -7.42 -11.32
N ARG A 151 -22.80 -7.86 -11.98
CA ARG A 151 -21.45 -7.30 -11.80
C ARG A 151 -21.39 -5.86 -12.29
N GLU A 152 -21.95 -5.58 -13.48
CA GLU A 152 -22.04 -4.23 -14.02
C GLU A 152 -22.88 -3.31 -13.14
N ALA A 153 -24.02 -3.80 -12.64
CA ALA A 153 -24.86 -3.04 -11.70
C ALA A 153 -24.13 -2.71 -10.39
N ARG A 154 -23.32 -3.64 -9.87
CA ARG A 154 -22.46 -3.39 -8.69
C ARG A 154 -21.38 -2.35 -8.97
N HIS A 155 -20.73 -2.43 -10.13
CA HIS A 155 -19.74 -1.42 -10.51
C HIS A 155 -20.39 -0.04 -10.63
N ALA A 156 -21.53 0.05 -11.31
CA ALA A 156 -22.31 1.28 -11.42
C ALA A 156 -22.77 1.81 -10.06
N LEU A 157 -23.12 0.93 -9.12
CA LEU A 157 -23.45 1.31 -7.74
C LEU A 157 -22.25 1.97 -7.03
N VAL A 158 -21.07 1.35 -7.09
CA VAL A 158 -19.86 1.92 -6.46
C VAL A 158 -19.52 3.27 -7.07
N THR A 159 -19.55 3.38 -8.40
CA THR A 159 -19.31 4.65 -9.10
C THR A 159 -20.31 5.73 -8.67
N ALA A 160 -21.61 5.40 -8.63
CA ALA A 160 -22.64 6.35 -8.22
C ALA A 160 -22.43 6.83 -6.78
N LEU A 161 -22.13 5.92 -5.84
CA LEU A 161 -21.87 6.29 -4.43
C LEU A 161 -20.62 7.15 -4.27
N LEU A 162 -19.53 6.86 -5.00
CA LEU A 162 -18.29 7.63 -4.94
C LEU A 162 -18.41 9.02 -5.58
N ASN A 163 -19.30 9.17 -6.58
CA ASN A 163 -19.56 10.46 -7.22
C ASN A 163 -20.64 11.29 -6.51
N GLY A 164 -21.43 10.67 -5.62
CA GLY A 164 -22.58 11.31 -4.97
C GLY A 164 -23.85 11.34 -5.83
N ASP A 165 -23.93 10.48 -6.85
CA ASP A 165 -25.09 10.33 -7.73
C ASP A 165 -26.22 9.48 -7.09
N ASP A 166 -27.41 9.45 -7.71
CA ASP A 166 -28.52 8.60 -7.22
C ASP A 166 -28.20 7.11 -7.36
N ALA A 167 -27.88 6.48 -6.24
CA ALA A 167 -27.50 5.07 -6.15
C ALA A 167 -28.71 4.10 -6.10
N ARG A 168 -29.97 4.58 -5.99
CA ARG A 168 -31.13 3.70 -5.78
C ARG A 168 -31.37 2.70 -6.92
N GLY A 169 -31.28 3.17 -8.17
CA GLY A 169 -31.44 2.33 -9.35
C GLY A 169 -30.35 1.26 -9.49
N PRO A 170 -29.05 1.64 -9.45
CA PRO A 170 -27.95 0.69 -9.42
C PRO A 170 -28.02 -0.30 -8.24
N ALA A 171 -28.39 0.16 -7.04
CA ALA A 171 -28.54 -0.69 -5.85
C ALA A 171 -29.61 -1.76 -6.03
N ALA A 172 -30.78 -1.39 -6.57
CA ALA A 172 -31.86 -2.33 -6.85
C ALA A 172 -31.44 -3.41 -7.86
N ARG A 173 -30.76 -3.02 -8.96
CA ARG A 173 -30.24 -3.98 -9.96
C ARG A 173 -29.13 -4.87 -9.42
N ALA A 174 -28.30 -4.34 -8.51
CA ALA A 174 -27.23 -5.08 -7.85
C ALA A 174 -27.72 -6.01 -6.73
N GLY A 175 -29.01 -5.91 -6.33
CA GLY A 175 -29.57 -6.63 -5.18
C GLY A 175 -28.97 -6.19 -3.84
N VAL A 176 -28.52 -4.94 -3.74
CA VAL A 176 -27.87 -4.39 -2.53
C VAL A 176 -28.83 -3.40 -1.86
N ALA A 177 -29.08 -3.60 -0.56
CA ALA A 177 -29.79 -2.61 0.25
C ALA A 177 -28.83 -1.47 0.63
N LEU A 178 -29.23 -0.22 0.36
CA LEU A 178 -28.46 0.96 0.80
C LEU A 178 -28.56 1.11 2.32
N ALA A 179 -27.42 1.32 2.97
CA ALA A 179 -27.35 1.59 4.39
C ALA A 179 -27.57 3.08 4.69
N ALA A 180 -27.96 3.40 5.92
CA ALA A 180 -28.08 4.77 6.38
C ALA A 180 -26.70 5.45 6.52
N GLU A 181 -25.71 4.72 7.00
CA GLU A 181 -24.35 5.20 7.24
C GLU A 181 -23.31 4.24 6.64
N TYR A 182 -22.14 4.78 6.30
CA TYR A 182 -21.03 4.03 5.72
C TYR A 182 -19.70 4.39 6.39
N THR A 183 -18.80 3.42 6.48
CA THR A 183 -17.37 3.66 6.65
C THR A 183 -16.68 3.46 5.31
N VAL A 184 -16.04 4.52 4.80
CA VAL A 184 -15.27 4.48 3.55
C VAL A 184 -13.83 4.13 3.90
N VAL A 185 -13.30 3.07 3.28
CA VAL A 185 -11.92 2.63 3.47
C VAL A 185 -11.17 2.72 2.14
N VAL A 186 -10.06 3.45 2.13
CA VAL A 186 -9.17 3.57 0.97
C VAL A 186 -7.91 2.76 1.22
N LEU A 187 -7.73 1.68 0.46
CA LEU A 187 -6.59 0.77 0.52
C LEU A 187 -5.49 1.21 -0.46
N ARG A 188 -4.24 1.08 -0.03
CA ARG A 188 -3.01 1.24 -0.81
C ARG A 188 -2.10 0.05 -0.59
N LEU A 189 -1.70 -0.60 -1.67
CA LEU A 189 -0.75 -1.71 -1.67
C LEU A 189 0.65 -1.18 -1.95
N GLY A 190 1.59 -1.47 -1.05
CA GLY A 190 3.00 -1.17 -1.23
C GLY A 190 3.69 -2.15 -2.19
N GLY A 191 4.96 -1.87 -2.53
CA GLY A 191 5.76 -2.72 -3.42
C GLY A 191 5.63 -2.36 -4.91
N ALA A 192 6.34 -3.12 -5.75
CA ALA A 192 6.35 -2.92 -7.20
C ALA A 192 4.95 -3.14 -7.80
N ALA A 193 4.66 -2.43 -8.90
CA ALA A 193 3.45 -2.66 -9.67
C ALA A 193 3.44 -4.11 -10.19
N PRO A 194 2.29 -4.79 -10.16
CA PRO A 194 2.18 -6.14 -10.71
C PRO A 194 2.39 -6.11 -12.23
N GLU A 195 2.96 -7.19 -12.77
CA GLU A 195 3.03 -7.39 -14.21
C GLU A 195 1.61 -7.47 -14.81
N PRO A 196 1.40 -7.09 -16.08
CA PRO A 196 0.06 -7.05 -16.69
C PRO A 196 -0.73 -8.36 -16.60
N GLY A 197 -0.04 -9.52 -16.55
CA GLY A 197 -0.65 -10.84 -16.38
C GLY A 197 -1.21 -11.10 -14.98
N ASP A 198 -0.67 -10.43 -13.96
CA ASP A 198 -0.94 -10.70 -12.55
C ASP A 198 -2.01 -9.78 -11.95
N VAL A 199 -2.42 -8.73 -12.67
CA VAL A 199 -3.49 -7.82 -12.24
C VAL A 199 -4.81 -8.55 -12.01
N ARG A 200 -5.26 -9.41 -12.95
CA ARG A 200 -6.52 -10.15 -12.80
C ARG A 200 -6.52 -11.15 -11.63
N PRO A 201 -5.45 -11.95 -11.42
CA PRO A 201 -5.29 -12.73 -10.20
C PRO A 201 -5.37 -11.90 -8.92
N LEU A 202 -4.65 -10.78 -8.84
CA LEU A 202 -4.64 -9.87 -7.68
C LEU A 202 -6.04 -9.35 -7.35
N LEU A 203 -6.76 -8.80 -8.33
CA LEU A 203 -8.11 -8.27 -8.12
C LEU A 203 -9.07 -9.35 -7.60
N ARG A 204 -8.97 -10.57 -8.14
CA ARG A 204 -9.77 -11.72 -7.67
C ARG A 204 -9.42 -12.13 -6.24
N ALA A 205 -8.15 -12.10 -5.86
CA ALA A 205 -7.72 -12.39 -4.49
C ALA A 205 -8.28 -11.37 -3.49
N LEU A 206 -8.21 -10.07 -3.83
CA LEU A 206 -8.78 -8.99 -3.03
C LEU A 206 -10.30 -9.12 -2.87
N GLU A 207 -11.03 -9.35 -3.97
CA GLU A 207 -12.48 -9.56 -3.94
C GLU A 207 -12.85 -10.79 -3.09
N THR A 208 -12.11 -11.89 -3.22
CA THR A 208 -12.35 -13.13 -2.45
C THR A 208 -12.11 -12.89 -0.95
N ALA A 209 -11.02 -12.22 -0.60
CA ALA A 209 -10.70 -11.88 0.79
C ALA A 209 -11.74 -10.95 1.41
N LEU A 210 -12.18 -9.92 0.68
CA LEU A 210 -13.24 -9.01 1.14
C LEU A 210 -14.54 -9.76 1.42
N ASN A 211 -14.98 -10.60 0.48
CA ASN A 211 -16.23 -11.37 0.61
C ASN A 211 -16.15 -12.44 1.71
N ALA A 212 -14.96 -12.97 2.01
CA ALA A 212 -14.76 -13.90 3.12
C ALA A 212 -14.86 -13.21 4.49
N HIS A 213 -14.43 -11.94 4.58
CA HIS A 213 -14.42 -11.19 5.85
C HIS A 213 -15.79 -10.58 6.17
N VAL A 214 -16.45 -9.99 5.18
CA VAL A 214 -17.75 -9.35 5.35
C VAL A 214 -18.80 -10.34 4.86
N GLN A 215 -19.58 -10.90 5.79
CA GLN A 215 -20.62 -11.91 5.52
C GLN A 215 -21.77 -11.41 4.60
N SER A 216 -21.63 -10.22 4.00
CA SER A 216 -22.50 -9.61 3.02
C SER A 216 -21.68 -9.02 1.87
N HIS A 217 -22.28 -8.90 0.69
CA HIS A 217 -21.63 -8.31 -0.47
C HIS A 217 -21.50 -6.79 -0.28
N VAL A 218 -20.26 -6.34 -0.06
CA VAL A 218 -19.93 -4.92 0.14
C VAL A 218 -19.57 -4.27 -1.20
N PRO A 219 -20.10 -3.07 -1.50
CA PRO A 219 -19.63 -2.30 -2.66
C PRO A 219 -18.15 -1.95 -2.51
N ALA A 220 -17.31 -2.40 -3.45
CA ALA A 220 -15.89 -2.09 -3.51
C ALA A 220 -15.42 -1.95 -4.96
N SER A 221 -14.38 -1.15 -5.15
CA SER A 221 -13.66 -1.01 -6.42
C SER A 221 -12.17 -1.15 -6.16
N PHE A 222 -11.52 -2.06 -6.88
CA PHE A 222 -10.09 -2.33 -6.78
C PHE A 222 -9.38 -2.09 -8.11
N ASP A 223 -8.12 -1.66 -8.01
CA ASP A 223 -7.15 -1.52 -9.09
C ASP A 223 -5.81 -2.19 -8.70
N GLU A 224 -4.78 -2.08 -9.54
CA GLU A 224 -3.47 -2.69 -9.27
C GLU A 224 -2.73 -2.10 -8.06
N ASN A 225 -3.16 -0.95 -7.56
CA ASN A 225 -2.55 -0.20 -6.46
C ASN A 225 -3.34 -0.27 -5.15
N GLY A 226 -4.55 -0.86 -5.16
CA GLY A 226 -5.41 -0.95 -3.99
C GLY A 226 -6.87 -0.77 -4.37
N GLY A 227 -7.61 0.06 -3.63
CA GLY A 227 -9.03 0.27 -3.92
C GLY A 227 -9.79 1.08 -2.89
N THR A 228 -11.10 1.21 -3.09
CA THR A 228 -12.04 1.84 -2.15
C THR A 228 -13.14 0.85 -1.78
N ILE A 229 -13.44 0.73 -0.50
CA ILE A 229 -14.41 -0.21 0.07
C ILE A 229 -15.44 0.60 0.86
N LEU A 230 -16.73 0.33 0.64
CA LEU A 230 -17.85 1.06 1.24
C LEU A 230 -18.59 0.16 2.25
N LEU A 231 -18.13 0.13 3.49
CA LEU A 231 -18.69 -0.74 4.53
C LEU A 231 -19.97 -0.12 5.12
N PRO A 232 -21.10 -0.85 5.17
CA PRO A 232 -22.32 -0.35 5.82
C PRO A 232 -22.18 -0.37 7.34
N GLY A 233 -22.58 0.72 8.01
CA GLY A 233 -22.52 0.84 9.48
C GLY A 233 -21.16 1.28 10.03
N SER A 234 -21.09 1.57 11.34
CA SER A 234 -19.80 1.76 12.05
C SER A 234 -19.11 0.42 12.33
N ALA A 235 -18.01 0.10 11.62
CA ALA A 235 -17.30 -1.17 11.75
C ALA A 235 -15.83 -1.02 12.19
N GLU A 236 -15.48 0.08 12.87
CA GLU A 236 -14.09 0.50 13.16
C GLU A 236 -13.20 -0.61 13.76
N HIS A 237 -13.74 -1.37 14.72
CA HIS A 237 -13.00 -2.42 15.44
C HIS A 237 -12.57 -3.63 14.58
N ARG A 238 -13.14 -3.81 13.37
CA ARG A 238 -12.79 -4.93 12.46
C ARG A 238 -11.96 -4.48 11.25
N LEU A 239 -11.72 -3.18 11.11
CA LEU A 239 -11.04 -2.64 9.93
C LEU A 239 -9.56 -3.03 9.88
N ALA A 240 -8.88 -3.09 11.03
CA ALA A 240 -7.47 -3.49 11.08
C ALA A 240 -7.29 -4.94 10.58
N ASP A 241 -8.17 -5.85 10.99
CA ASP A 241 -8.17 -7.24 10.53
C ASP A 241 -8.45 -7.35 9.04
N LEU A 242 -9.39 -6.55 8.52
CA LEU A 242 -9.68 -6.48 7.09
C LEU A 242 -8.45 -6.02 6.29
N VAL A 243 -7.75 -4.98 6.74
CA VAL A 243 -6.54 -4.47 6.07
C VAL A 243 -5.43 -5.51 6.07
N ALA A 244 -5.22 -6.20 7.21
CA ALA A 244 -4.25 -7.28 7.31
C ALA A 244 -4.58 -8.44 6.36
N LEU A 245 -5.86 -8.83 6.29
CA LEU A 245 -6.35 -9.87 5.38
C LEU A 245 -6.12 -9.49 3.91
N LEU A 246 -6.44 -8.26 3.52
CA LEU A 246 -6.26 -7.78 2.15
C LEU A 246 -4.78 -7.67 1.78
N GLY A 247 -3.92 -7.25 2.70
CA GLY A 247 -2.47 -7.27 2.51
C GLY A 247 -1.91 -8.68 2.33
N ALA A 248 -2.38 -9.64 3.12
CA ALA A 248 -2.02 -11.05 2.97
C ALA A 248 -2.49 -11.63 1.63
N ALA A 249 -3.73 -11.33 1.22
CA ALA A 249 -4.27 -11.78 -0.07
C ALA A 249 -3.54 -11.17 -1.28
N ALA A 250 -3.03 -9.95 -1.14
CA ALA A 250 -2.23 -9.28 -2.15
C ALA A 250 -0.74 -9.66 -2.11
N GLU A 251 -0.30 -10.40 -1.08
CA GLU A 251 1.10 -10.67 -0.76
C GLU A 251 1.96 -9.38 -0.72
N ARG A 252 1.35 -8.28 -0.28
CA ARG A 252 1.94 -6.93 -0.32
C ARG A 252 1.62 -6.16 0.97
N PRO A 253 2.52 -5.29 1.44
CA PRO A 253 2.22 -4.41 2.57
C PRO A 253 0.97 -3.57 2.28
N ALA A 254 0.00 -3.59 3.18
CA ALA A 254 -1.25 -2.86 3.03
C ALA A 254 -1.30 -1.65 3.98
N THR A 255 -1.54 -0.48 3.43
CA THR A 255 -1.85 0.74 4.17
C THR A 255 -3.27 1.14 3.80
N ALA A 256 -4.11 1.45 4.78
CA ALA A 256 -5.44 1.98 4.52
C ALA A 256 -5.73 3.18 5.40
N ALA A 257 -6.60 4.06 4.92
CA ALA A 257 -7.22 5.07 5.75
C ALA A 257 -8.74 4.97 5.66
N HIS A 258 -9.43 5.39 6.72
CA HIS A 258 -10.89 5.38 6.75
C HIS A 258 -11.49 6.70 7.20
N ALA A 259 -12.71 6.96 6.74
CA ALA A 259 -13.55 8.09 7.14
C ALA A 259 -15.01 7.65 7.23
N ALA A 260 -15.79 8.30 8.09
CA ALA A 260 -17.21 8.02 8.28
C ALA A 260 -18.07 8.90 7.37
N ALA A 261 -19.14 8.32 6.81
CA ALA A 261 -20.20 9.01 6.09
C ALA A 261 -21.53 8.70 6.78
N GLY A 262 -22.15 9.71 7.39
CA GLY A 262 -23.43 9.56 8.10
C GLY A 262 -24.63 9.41 7.17
N ALA A 263 -24.43 9.64 5.86
CA ALA A 263 -25.41 9.42 4.80
C ALA A 263 -24.71 9.00 3.50
N PRO A 264 -25.40 8.31 2.56
CA PRO A 264 -24.83 8.01 1.24
C PRO A 264 -24.31 9.23 0.47
N ALA A 265 -24.93 10.40 0.68
CA ALA A 265 -24.51 11.66 0.06
C ALA A 265 -23.15 12.20 0.57
N GLU A 266 -22.69 11.72 1.73
CA GLU A 266 -21.40 12.12 2.34
C GLU A 266 -20.24 11.19 1.95
N ILE A 267 -20.53 10.07 1.27
CA ILE A 267 -19.52 9.11 0.79
C ILE A 267 -18.42 9.78 -0.05
N PRO A 268 -18.70 10.71 -0.99
CA PRO A 268 -17.65 11.36 -1.76
C PRO A 268 -16.66 12.13 -0.88
N ALA A 269 -17.16 12.90 0.09
CA ALA A 269 -16.31 13.68 1.00
C ALA A 269 -15.46 12.76 1.90
N ALA A 270 -16.07 11.69 2.44
CA ALA A 270 -15.35 10.69 3.22
C ALA A 270 -14.30 9.94 2.37
N ALA A 271 -14.61 9.61 1.11
CA ALA A 271 -13.67 8.98 0.19
C ALA A 271 -12.47 9.89 -0.12
N ASP A 272 -12.71 11.19 -0.32
CA ASP A 272 -11.65 12.16 -0.55
C ASP A 272 -10.74 12.32 0.67
N GLU A 273 -11.31 12.46 1.87
CA GLU A 273 -10.54 12.51 3.12
C GLU A 273 -9.69 11.26 3.32
N ALA A 274 -10.30 10.07 3.25
CA ALA A 274 -9.57 8.81 3.37
C ALA A 274 -8.48 8.68 2.30
N ARG A 275 -8.72 9.15 1.07
CA ARG A 275 -7.72 9.11 -0.01
C ARG A 275 -6.54 10.03 0.27
N GLU A 276 -6.79 11.24 0.76
CA GLU A 276 -5.76 12.19 1.14
C GLU A 276 -4.94 11.68 2.34
N VAL A 277 -5.59 11.13 3.36
CA VAL A 277 -4.91 10.54 4.52
C VAL A 277 -4.04 9.35 4.10
N ALA A 278 -4.57 8.40 3.31
CA ALA A 278 -3.80 7.27 2.82
C ALA A 278 -2.58 7.71 1.99
N ALA A 279 -2.73 8.71 1.11
CA ALA A 279 -1.64 9.26 0.33
C ALA A 279 -0.57 9.95 1.22
N LEU A 280 -1.02 10.68 2.26
CA LEU A 280 -0.14 11.34 3.21
C LEU A 280 0.67 10.33 4.02
N VAL A 281 0.03 9.30 4.56
CA VAL A 281 0.66 8.21 5.34
C VAL A 281 1.76 7.51 4.52
N VAL A 282 1.48 7.20 3.25
CA VAL A 282 2.46 6.61 2.32
C VAL A 282 3.64 7.57 2.09
N ARG A 283 3.37 8.87 1.85
CA ARG A 283 4.41 9.89 1.64
C ARG A 283 5.29 10.11 2.89
N LEU A 284 4.70 10.01 4.07
CA LEU A 284 5.39 10.09 5.35
C LEU A 284 6.13 8.79 5.72
N ARG A 285 6.06 7.74 4.89
CA ARG A 285 6.67 6.43 5.14
C ARG A 285 6.27 5.82 6.50
N ARG A 286 5.03 6.08 6.93
CA ARG A 286 4.49 5.45 8.14
C ARG A 286 4.37 3.93 7.92
N PRO A 287 4.47 3.10 8.97
CA PRO A 287 4.32 1.65 8.85
C PRO A 287 3.00 1.24 8.17
N PRO A 288 2.97 0.13 7.41
CA PRO A 288 1.71 -0.43 6.91
C PRO A 288 0.70 -0.65 8.04
N GLY A 289 -0.58 -0.34 7.79
CA GLY A 289 -1.63 -0.37 8.81
C GLY A 289 -2.86 0.45 8.44
N LEU A 290 -3.79 0.53 9.39
CA LEU A 290 -5.00 1.35 9.30
C LEU A 290 -4.79 2.70 9.96
N TYR A 291 -5.23 3.77 9.30
CA TYR A 291 -5.11 5.15 9.77
C TYR A 291 -6.43 5.90 9.67
N ARG A 292 -6.56 6.94 10.48
CA ARG A 292 -7.62 7.96 10.40
C ARG A 292 -7.00 9.35 10.37
N LEU A 293 -7.83 10.37 10.13
CA LEU A 293 -7.36 11.75 10.04
C LEU A 293 -6.62 12.17 11.33
N GLU A 294 -7.13 11.75 12.48
CA GLU A 294 -6.60 12.03 13.82
C GLU A 294 -5.14 11.60 14.00
N ASP A 295 -4.68 10.59 13.25
CA ASP A 295 -3.32 10.06 13.35
C ASP A 295 -2.29 10.94 12.64
N VAL A 296 -2.75 11.87 11.78
CA VAL A 296 -1.91 12.73 10.93
C VAL A 296 -2.42 14.17 10.81
N LEU A 297 -3.21 14.66 11.78
CA LEU A 297 -3.88 15.97 11.73
C LEU A 297 -2.93 17.13 11.38
N LEU A 298 -1.75 17.15 12.02
CA LEU A 298 -0.77 18.22 11.81
C LEU A 298 -0.18 18.16 10.41
N GLU A 299 0.30 16.99 9.98
CA GLU A 299 0.89 16.80 8.65
C GLU A 299 -0.16 17.01 7.55
N TYR A 300 -1.41 16.64 7.81
CA TYR A 300 -2.54 16.88 6.91
C TYR A 300 -2.74 18.37 6.69
N GLN A 301 -2.83 19.15 7.77
CA GLN A 301 -2.99 20.61 7.69
C GLN A 301 -1.77 21.29 7.06
N LEU A 302 -0.55 20.84 7.37
CA LEU A 302 0.68 21.38 6.78
C LEU A 302 0.81 21.07 5.29
N SER A 303 0.25 19.95 4.82
CA SER A 303 0.29 19.58 3.41
C SER A 303 -0.71 20.34 2.53
N ARG A 304 -1.65 21.09 3.13
CA ARG A 304 -2.62 21.88 2.40
C ARG A 304 -1.94 23.07 1.70
N PRO A 305 -2.29 23.35 0.42
CA PRO A 305 -1.81 24.53 -0.27
C PRO A 305 -2.14 25.80 0.52
N GLY A 306 -1.16 26.70 0.70
CA GLY A 306 -1.38 27.96 1.40
C GLY A 306 -0.12 28.82 1.50
N HIS A 307 -0.30 30.10 1.86
CA HIS A 307 0.79 31.06 2.01
C HIS A 307 1.83 30.63 3.06
N GLY A 308 1.38 30.01 4.14
CA GLY A 308 2.26 29.44 5.17
C GLY A 308 3.16 28.35 4.61
N LEU A 309 2.59 27.36 3.90
CA LEU A 309 3.35 26.28 3.27
C LEU A 309 4.36 26.84 2.24
N ALA A 310 3.96 27.82 1.44
CA ALA A 310 4.86 28.46 0.47
C ALA A 310 6.07 29.12 1.16
N LYS A 311 5.84 29.84 2.28
CA LYS A 311 6.92 30.46 3.06
C LYS A 311 7.83 29.43 3.74
N LEU A 312 7.27 28.32 4.24
CA LEU A 312 8.05 27.21 4.82
C LEU A 312 8.90 26.54 3.75
N ALA A 313 8.34 26.26 2.57
CA ALA A 313 9.07 25.68 1.45
C ALA A 313 10.22 26.57 0.96
N ALA A 314 10.03 27.90 0.97
CA ALA A 314 11.08 28.86 0.59
C ALA A 314 12.31 28.82 1.51
N GLN A 315 12.18 28.36 2.76
CA GLN A 315 13.34 28.16 3.65
C GLN A 315 14.32 27.11 3.09
N LEU A 316 13.85 26.22 2.21
CA LEU A 316 14.66 25.18 1.59
C LEU A 316 15.31 25.63 0.28
N ASP A 317 15.04 26.85 -0.20
CA ASP A 317 15.57 27.32 -1.49
C ASP A 317 17.10 27.35 -1.52
N GLY A 318 17.74 27.71 -0.40
CA GLY A 318 19.21 27.76 -0.30
C GLY A 318 19.91 26.41 -0.43
N ILE A 319 19.19 25.30 -0.24
CA ILE A 319 19.72 23.93 -0.38
C ILE A 319 19.08 23.16 -1.55
N ARG A 320 18.16 23.76 -2.30
CA ARG A 320 17.38 23.10 -3.34
C ARG A 320 18.25 22.46 -4.42
N ASP A 321 19.31 23.16 -4.82
CA ASP A 321 20.24 22.71 -5.86
C ASP A 321 21.41 21.86 -5.30
N ARG A 322 21.30 21.43 -4.03
CA ARG A 322 22.29 20.62 -3.31
C ARG A 322 21.67 19.27 -2.95
N PRO A 323 21.68 18.28 -3.87
CA PRO A 323 20.97 17.02 -3.69
C PRO A 323 21.45 16.23 -2.46
N ASP A 324 22.74 16.33 -2.14
CA ASP A 324 23.37 15.78 -0.93
C ASP A 324 22.78 16.36 0.36
N LEU A 325 22.57 17.69 0.41
CA LEU A 325 21.98 18.36 1.57
C LEU A 325 20.49 18.06 1.67
N MET A 326 19.78 17.99 0.55
CA MET A 326 18.36 17.61 0.53
C MET A 326 18.15 16.16 0.97
N GLU A 327 19.01 15.23 0.57
CA GLU A 327 18.99 13.85 1.03
C GLU A 327 19.28 13.77 2.53
N THR A 328 20.29 14.51 3.00
CA THR A 328 20.64 14.58 4.42
C THR A 328 19.48 15.13 5.25
N LEU A 329 18.87 16.24 4.82
CA LEU A 329 17.74 16.84 5.52
C LEU A 329 16.55 15.88 5.60
N ARG A 330 16.25 15.15 4.51
CA ARG A 330 15.19 14.14 4.50
C ARG A 330 15.48 13.02 5.49
N ALA A 331 16.70 12.48 5.51
CA ALA A 331 17.07 11.43 6.45
C ALA A 331 16.95 11.91 7.90
N VAL A 332 17.43 13.12 8.22
CA VAL A 332 17.30 13.71 9.56
C VAL A 332 15.83 13.89 9.96
N ALA A 333 14.98 14.39 9.04
CA ALA A 333 13.55 14.57 9.28
C ALA A 333 12.81 13.24 9.50
N VAL A 334 13.12 12.20 8.70
CA VAL A 334 12.54 10.86 8.84
C VAL A 334 12.86 10.25 10.21
N HIS A 335 14.06 10.49 10.73
CA HIS A 335 14.50 9.97 12.02
C HIS A 335 14.23 10.92 13.21
N GLY A 336 13.38 11.93 13.04
CA GLY A 336 12.99 12.85 14.13
C GLY A 336 14.18 13.57 14.76
N ASP A 337 15.04 14.15 13.92
CA ASP A 337 16.31 14.81 14.29
C ASP A 337 17.38 13.89 14.90
N ASN A 338 17.19 12.56 14.86
CA ASN A 338 18.22 11.61 15.27
C ASN A 338 19.33 11.50 14.21
N ARG A 339 20.31 12.40 14.33
CA ARG A 339 21.48 12.49 13.43
C ARG A 339 22.28 11.19 13.34
N ARG A 340 22.29 10.35 14.37
CA ARG A 340 23.00 9.06 14.34
C ARG A 340 22.31 8.08 13.39
N GLN A 341 20.99 7.98 13.45
CA GLN A 341 20.23 7.11 12.53
C GLN A 341 20.28 7.64 11.09
N ALA A 342 20.17 8.95 10.90
CA ALA A 342 20.35 9.56 9.59
C ALA A 342 21.76 9.28 9.02
N ALA A 343 22.82 9.42 9.84
CA ALA A 343 24.18 9.12 9.40
C ALA A 343 24.40 7.63 9.07
N LEU A 344 23.67 6.72 9.73
CA LEU A 344 23.69 5.29 9.41
C LEU A 344 23.02 5.01 8.05
N GLU A 345 21.83 5.58 7.81
CA GLU A 345 21.10 5.46 6.53
C GLU A 345 21.92 6.01 5.37
N LEU A 346 22.59 7.15 5.57
CA LEU A 346 23.43 7.81 4.57
C LEU A 346 24.82 7.20 4.43
N HIS A 347 25.12 6.11 5.15
CA HIS A 347 26.44 5.45 5.15
C HIS A 347 27.62 6.40 5.41
N SER A 348 27.45 7.36 6.33
CA SER A 348 28.49 8.34 6.66
C SER A 348 29.75 7.66 7.19
N ALA A 349 30.91 8.00 6.62
CA ALA A 349 32.21 7.51 7.08
C ALA A 349 32.52 7.84 8.55
N TYR A 350 31.81 8.83 9.11
CA TYR A 350 31.94 9.33 10.48
C TYR A 350 30.87 8.78 11.44
N HIS A 351 29.94 7.94 10.98
CA HIS A 351 28.91 7.35 11.83
C HIS A 351 29.53 6.62 13.03
N ARG A 352 29.14 7.04 14.25
CA ARG A 352 29.68 6.58 15.55
C ARG A 352 31.18 6.83 15.77
N LYS A 353 31.83 7.70 14.99
CA LYS A 353 33.25 8.05 15.14
C LYS A 353 33.48 9.46 15.67
N VAL A 354 32.45 10.31 15.70
CA VAL A 354 32.52 11.69 16.19
C VAL A 354 31.81 11.76 17.53
N ASP A 355 32.52 12.28 18.54
CA ASP A 355 31.91 12.66 19.81
C ASP A 355 31.31 14.07 19.67
N LEU A 356 30.00 14.18 19.81
CA LEU A 356 29.28 15.46 19.69
C LEU A 356 29.18 16.20 21.02
N GLY A 357 29.65 15.62 22.12
CA GLY A 357 29.76 16.29 23.42
C GLY A 357 31.16 16.85 23.69
N ARG A 358 32.04 16.86 22.68
CA ARG A 358 33.42 17.35 22.74
C ARG A 358 33.81 18.03 21.44
N ILE A 359 33.56 19.33 21.34
CA ILE A 359 33.74 20.12 20.12
C ILE A 359 34.61 21.33 20.43
N ALA A 360 35.58 21.62 19.58
CA ALA A 360 36.32 22.87 19.62
C ALA A 360 36.14 23.66 18.33
N SER A 361 36.16 24.97 18.45
CA SER A 361 36.32 25.88 17.32
C SER A 361 37.80 26.27 17.19
N ALA A 362 38.34 26.22 15.98
CA ALA A 362 39.74 26.56 15.74
C ALA A 362 39.91 27.26 14.40
N GLY A 363 40.82 28.23 14.34
CA GLY A 363 41.11 28.92 13.08
C GLY A 363 42.28 29.87 13.13
N HIS A 364 42.70 30.30 11.93
CA HIS A 364 43.82 31.21 11.71
C HIS A 364 43.35 32.54 11.12
N SER A 365 43.93 33.68 11.54
CA SER A 365 43.63 35.00 10.99
C SER A 365 42.14 35.34 11.11
N GLN A 366 41.43 35.67 10.02
CA GLN A 366 39.97 35.84 10.06
C GLN A 366 39.25 34.58 10.58
N GLY A 367 39.76 33.39 10.29
CA GLY A 367 39.22 32.14 10.86
C GLY A 367 39.46 32.01 12.36
N GLY A 368 40.50 32.63 12.90
CA GLY A 368 40.73 32.70 14.36
C GLY A 368 39.70 33.57 15.05
N ALA A 369 39.31 34.69 14.42
CA ALA A 369 38.19 35.48 14.90
C ALA A 369 36.86 34.72 14.81
N GLY A 370 36.65 34.00 13.70
CA GLY A 370 35.51 33.09 13.54
C GLY A 370 35.46 31.97 14.59
N ALA A 371 36.62 31.46 15.03
CA ALA A 371 36.67 30.45 16.08
C ALA A 371 36.19 31.00 17.42
N ILE A 372 36.61 32.22 17.79
CA ILE A 372 36.11 32.91 18.99
C ILE A 372 34.60 33.08 18.89
N ASN A 373 34.10 33.71 17.83
CA ASN A 373 32.66 33.97 17.69
C ASN A 373 31.82 32.69 17.60
N ALA A 374 32.37 31.58 17.11
CA ALA A 374 31.70 30.30 17.07
C ALA A 374 31.56 29.65 18.45
N ALA A 375 32.37 30.06 19.44
CA ALA A 375 32.31 29.50 20.78
C ALA A 375 31.06 29.95 21.56
N VAL A 376 30.37 31.02 21.14
CA VAL A 376 29.04 31.41 21.66
C VAL A 376 28.00 30.29 21.49
N ASP A 377 28.24 29.34 20.57
CA ASP A 377 27.38 28.18 20.42
C ASP A 377 27.59 27.20 21.59
N PRO A 378 26.55 26.84 22.36
CA PRO A 378 26.67 26.01 23.56
C PRO A 378 27.14 24.57 23.29
N ARG A 379 27.37 24.21 22.02
CA ARG A 379 27.98 22.94 21.64
C ARG A 379 29.51 22.97 21.66
N VAL A 380 30.14 24.15 21.66
CA VAL A 380 31.59 24.30 21.68
C VAL A 380 32.08 24.25 23.12
N ASP A 381 33.13 23.49 23.40
CA ASP A 381 33.70 23.33 24.74
C ASP A 381 34.98 24.17 24.94
N THR A 382 35.62 24.59 23.84
CA THR A 382 36.83 25.44 23.87
C THR A 382 37.10 26.09 22.51
N ALA A 383 37.75 27.26 22.53
CA ALA A 383 38.24 27.92 21.31
C ALA A 383 39.78 27.93 21.22
N LEU A 384 40.27 27.83 19.99
CA LEU A 384 41.68 27.94 19.63
C LEU A 384 41.87 29.01 18.55
N ALA A 385 42.35 30.18 18.97
CA ALA A 385 42.49 31.35 18.12
C ALA A 385 43.95 31.58 17.73
N ILE A 386 44.33 31.24 16.49
CA ILE A 386 45.69 31.41 15.98
C ILE A 386 45.79 32.72 15.19
N GLN A 387 46.56 33.67 15.70
CA GLN A 387 46.74 35.01 15.13
C GLN A 387 45.40 35.63 14.71
N PRO A 388 44.38 35.70 15.60
CA PRO A 388 43.00 36.06 15.24
C PRO A 388 42.86 37.51 14.75
N GLY A 389 42.09 37.69 13.67
CA GLY A 389 41.76 39.01 13.13
C GLY A 389 40.83 39.85 14.03
N PRO A 390 40.59 41.13 13.70
CA PRO A 390 39.94 42.12 14.58
C PRO A 390 38.41 41.96 14.76
N LEU A 391 37.77 40.99 14.10
CA LEU A 391 36.31 40.84 14.07
C LEU A 391 35.81 39.76 15.06
N ALA A 392 36.42 39.70 16.24
CA ALA A 392 36.02 38.81 17.31
C ALA A 392 35.57 39.59 18.53
N ASP A 393 34.65 38.99 19.29
CA ASP A 393 34.13 39.55 20.53
C ASP A 393 34.21 38.49 21.64
N PRO A 394 35.31 38.45 22.41
CA PRO A 394 35.49 37.46 23.47
C PRO A 394 34.59 37.69 24.69
N ASP A 395 33.98 38.86 24.85
CA ASP A 395 33.01 39.12 25.93
C ASP A 395 31.76 38.21 25.82
N LEU A 396 31.51 37.66 24.62
CA LEU A 396 30.31 36.87 24.34
C LEU A 396 30.48 35.37 24.58
N ILE A 397 31.69 34.89 24.89
CA ILE A 397 31.99 33.46 25.04
C ILE A 397 32.17 33.10 26.51
N ASP A 398 31.79 31.88 26.87
CA ASP A 398 31.93 31.34 28.24
C ASP A 398 32.99 30.21 28.31
N GLU A 399 33.58 29.87 27.16
CA GLU A 399 34.43 28.70 26.97
C GLU A 399 35.93 29.04 27.09
N PRO A 400 36.74 28.15 27.67
CA PRO A 400 38.19 28.31 27.74
C PRO A 400 38.82 28.57 26.37
N THR A 401 39.74 29.53 26.29
CA THR A 401 40.32 29.95 25.01
C THR A 401 41.84 30.07 25.04
N PHE A 402 42.50 29.53 24.00
CA PHE A 402 43.94 29.74 23.76
C PHE A 402 44.19 30.71 22.61
N TYR A 403 44.82 31.84 22.93
CA TYR A 403 45.23 32.89 22.01
C TYR A 403 46.69 32.73 21.62
N ALA A 404 46.95 32.32 20.38
CA ALA A 404 48.30 32.17 19.86
C ALA A 404 48.69 33.36 18.98
N ALA A 405 49.84 33.99 19.24
CA ALA A 405 50.37 35.12 18.49
C ALA A 405 51.76 34.80 17.92
N GLY A 406 52.18 35.49 16.85
CA GLY A 406 53.54 35.40 16.31
C GLY A 406 54.32 36.70 16.54
N GLU A 407 55.49 36.65 17.16
CA GLU A 407 56.29 37.83 17.55
C GLU A 407 56.52 38.83 16.39
N LYS A 408 56.66 38.32 15.17
CA LYS A 408 56.95 39.10 13.94
C LYS A 408 55.74 39.23 13.02
N ASP A 409 54.54 38.95 13.51
CA ASP A 409 53.31 39.16 12.75
C ASP A 409 53.06 40.65 12.49
N SER A 410 53.03 41.01 11.21
CA SER A 410 52.80 42.38 10.72
C SER A 410 51.42 42.57 10.09
N ILE A 411 50.58 41.55 10.09
CA ILE A 411 49.20 41.58 9.59
C ILE A 411 48.24 41.66 10.77
N VAL A 412 48.36 40.70 11.69
CA VAL A 412 47.66 40.70 12.97
C VAL A 412 48.72 40.91 14.04
N PHE A 413 48.99 42.17 14.35
CA PHE A 413 50.01 42.52 15.33
C PHE A 413 49.74 41.84 16.68
N PRO A 414 50.78 41.34 17.39
CA PRO A 414 50.62 40.62 18.66
C PRO A 414 49.82 41.37 19.73
N PHE A 415 49.92 42.70 19.77
CA PHE A 415 49.16 43.51 20.72
C PHE A 415 47.64 43.38 20.50
N LEU A 416 47.17 43.14 19.27
CA LEU A 416 45.75 42.92 18.97
C LEU A 416 45.30 41.58 19.56
N VAL A 417 46.07 40.52 19.36
CA VAL A 417 45.79 39.20 19.95
C VAL A 417 45.81 39.28 21.48
N ARG A 418 46.75 40.04 22.04
CA ARG A 418 46.84 40.27 23.48
C ARG A 418 45.64 41.04 24.03
N ASN A 419 45.05 41.95 23.25
CA ASN A 419 43.82 42.64 23.66
C ASN A 419 42.66 41.65 23.80
N PHE A 420 42.46 40.73 22.84
CA PHE A 420 41.43 39.69 23.00
C PHE A 420 41.63 38.86 24.26
N TYR A 421 42.87 38.44 24.55
CA TYR A 421 43.18 37.73 25.78
C TYR A 421 42.88 38.56 27.04
N ASN A 422 43.19 39.86 27.04
CA ASN A 422 42.92 40.73 28.19
C ASN A 422 41.42 40.97 28.40
N ASP A 423 40.64 40.89 27.32
CA ASP A 423 39.18 41.02 27.26
C ASP A 423 38.46 39.69 27.54
N SER A 424 39.19 38.69 28.03
CA SER A 424 38.69 37.35 28.36
C SER A 424 38.88 37.07 29.85
N ASP A 425 38.70 38.05 30.72
CA ASP A 425 38.96 37.92 32.15
C ASP A 425 37.90 37.09 32.91
N HIS A 426 36.76 36.82 32.27
CA HIS A 426 35.65 36.00 32.76
C HIS A 426 35.75 34.50 32.41
N ILE A 427 36.70 34.10 31.55
CA ILE A 427 36.91 32.70 31.14
C ILE A 427 38.35 32.24 31.38
N PRO A 428 38.64 30.94 31.50
CA PRO A 428 40.03 30.47 31.50
C PRO A 428 40.74 30.76 30.17
N ALA A 429 41.67 31.72 30.16
CA ALA A 429 42.38 32.14 28.96
C ALA A 429 43.90 31.99 29.09
N VAL A 430 44.53 31.57 27.99
CA VAL A 430 45.99 31.50 27.85
C VAL A 430 46.42 32.30 26.63
N TYR A 431 47.53 33.04 26.74
CA TYR A 431 48.17 33.73 25.62
C TYR A 431 49.59 33.20 25.43
N GLY A 432 49.94 32.84 24.19
CA GLY A 432 51.28 32.41 23.81
C GLY A 432 51.78 33.11 22.56
N GLU A 433 52.86 33.87 22.68
CA GLU A 433 53.50 34.57 21.56
C GLU A 433 54.76 33.84 21.11
N LEU A 434 54.73 33.24 19.92
CA LEU A 434 55.79 32.40 19.41
C LEU A 434 56.94 33.26 18.88
N ARG A 435 58.14 33.08 19.43
CA ARG A 435 59.34 33.82 19.07
C ARG A 435 59.70 33.60 17.61
N GLY A 436 59.94 34.70 16.89
CA GLY A 436 60.35 34.73 15.50
C GLY A 436 59.26 34.39 14.48
N ALA A 437 58.05 33.99 14.90
CA ALA A 437 56.96 33.61 14.01
C ALA A 437 56.29 34.82 13.35
N ASP A 438 56.00 34.69 12.06
CA ASP A 438 55.22 35.66 11.27
C ASP A 438 53.77 35.17 11.05
N HIS A 439 52.97 35.94 10.30
CA HIS A 439 51.57 35.59 10.00
C HIS A 439 51.39 34.30 9.18
N PHE A 440 52.44 33.83 8.52
CA PHE A 440 52.37 32.66 7.64
C PHE A 440 52.96 31.41 8.28
N THR A 441 53.54 31.53 9.48
CA THR A 441 54.10 30.41 10.24
C THR A 441 53.10 29.28 10.51
N PRO A 442 51.79 29.53 10.76
CA PRO A 442 50.81 28.44 10.88
C PRO A 442 50.47 27.75 9.55
N VAL A 443 50.76 28.35 8.40
CA VAL A 443 50.31 27.83 7.09
C VAL A 443 51.00 26.50 6.78
N GLY A 444 50.22 25.54 6.28
CA GLY A 444 50.69 24.20 5.95
C GLY A 444 50.71 23.31 7.18
N ASN A 445 51.88 23.16 7.81
CA ASN A 445 52.04 22.19 8.91
C ASN A 445 51.77 22.78 10.31
N GLY A 446 51.32 24.03 10.44
CA GLY A 446 51.10 24.67 11.74
C GLY A 446 52.35 25.26 12.40
N GLY A 447 53.54 25.06 11.83
CA GLY A 447 54.79 25.63 12.36
C GLY A 447 55.04 25.26 13.83
N GLY A 448 55.53 26.22 14.60
CA GLY A 448 55.73 26.07 16.05
C GLY A 448 54.42 26.03 16.85
N PHE A 449 53.28 26.40 16.25
CA PHE A 449 51.97 26.36 16.91
C PHE A 449 51.40 24.94 16.97
N ARG A 450 51.82 24.02 16.09
CA ARG A 450 51.28 22.66 15.96
C ARG A 450 51.23 21.88 17.28
N GLY A 451 52.32 21.88 18.05
CA GLY A 451 52.40 21.15 19.32
C GLY A 451 51.43 21.73 20.36
N PRO A 452 51.55 23.03 20.69
CA PRO A 452 50.67 23.71 21.62
C PRO A 452 49.18 23.59 21.26
N THR A 453 48.82 23.81 19.99
CA THR A 453 47.41 23.69 19.57
C THR A 453 46.88 22.27 19.72
N THR A 454 47.71 21.26 19.44
CA THR A 454 47.36 19.85 19.67
C THR A 454 47.18 19.57 21.16
N ALA A 455 48.09 20.03 22.01
CA ALA A 455 48.01 19.84 23.45
C ALA A 455 46.74 20.48 24.03
N TRP A 456 46.38 21.69 23.59
CA TRP A 456 45.15 22.36 24.01
C TRP A 456 43.90 21.52 23.72
N LEU A 457 43.79 21.02 22.48
CA LEU A 457 42.67 20.17 22.07
C LEU A 457 42.66 18.83 22.82
N ARG A 458 43.82 18.22 23.08
CA ARG A 458 43.90 16.98 23.86
C ARG A 458 43.47 17.20 25.31
N HIS A 459 43.84 18.31 25.91
CA HIS A 459 43.41 18.64 27.26
C HIS A 459 41.89 18.76 27.35
N TRP A 460 41.28 19.66 26.56
CA TRP A 460 39.85 19.96 26.67
C TRP A 460 38.93 18.90 26.05
N LEU A 461 39.35 18.25 24.96
CA LEU A 461 38.50 17.29 24.25
C LEU A 461 38.83 15.83 24.57
N MET A 462 39.96 15.53 25.21
CA MET A 462 40.35 14.14 25.52
C MET A 462 40.67 13.91 27.00
N ASP A 463 40.47 14.92 27.85
CA ASP A 463 40.86 14.91 29.27
C ASP A 463 42.32 14.48 29.50
N ASP A 464 43.21 14.84 28.57
CA ASP A 464 44.61 14.44 28.64
C ASP A 464 45.34 15.19 29.78
N PRO A 465 45.75 14.50 30.87
CA PRO A 465 46.41 15.15 32.00
C PRO A 465 47.83 15.61 31.64
N ASP A 466 48.53 14.92 30.74
CA ASP A 466 49.87 15.32 30.34
C ASP A 466 49.79 16.64 29.56
N ALA A 467 48.81 16.73 28.66
CA ALA A 467 48.56 17.97 27.91
C ALA A 467 48.10 19.13 28.81
N ARG A 468 47.38 18.85 29.91
CA ARG A 468 46.99 19.86 30.90
C ARG A 468 48.21 20.53 31.54
N THR A 469 49.21 19.73 31.93
CA THR A 469 50.44 20.23 32.58
C THR A 469 51.28 21.15 31.68
N GLU A 470 51.06 21.13 30.36
CA GLU A 470 51.74 22.06 29.45
C GLU A 470 51.26 23.52 29.62
N PHE A 471 50.00 23.72 30.03
CA PHE A 471 49.36 25.05 30.17
C PHE A 471 49.17 25.47 31.63
N PHE A 472 48.84 24.53 32.52
CA PHE A 472 48.34 24.84 33.85
C PHE A 472 49.26 24.38 34.98
N GLY A 473 49.02 24.89 36.19
CA GLY A 473 49.86 24.63 37.36
C GLY A 473 51.15 25.49 37.45
N PRO A 474 51.85 25.42 38.59
CA PRO A 474 53.02 26.28 38.87
C PRO A 474 54.25 25.95 38.02
N SER A 475 54.36 24.70 37.54
CA SER A 475 55.50 24.22 36.74
C SER A 475 55.08 23.91 35.30
N CYS A 476 54.18 24.71 34.72
CA CYS A 476 53.63 24.40 33.40
C CYS A 476 54.72 24.38 32.31
N GLY A 477 54.63 23.42 31.38
CA GLY A 477 55.68 23.20 30.38
C GLY A 477 56.00 24.43 29.54
N PHE A 478 54.97 25.07 28.99
CA PHE A 478 55.13 26.26 28.14
C PHE A 478 55.48 27.54 28.92
N CYS A 479 55.22 27.59 30.23
CA CYS A 479 55.47 28.78 31.07
C CYS A 479 56.94 29.20 31.09
N SER A 480 57.87 28.25 30.90
CA SER A 480 59.32 28.49 30.90
C SER A 480 60.02 28.11 29.59
N ASP A 481 59.27 27.74 28.54
CA ASP A 481 59.87 27.36 27.26
C ASP A 481 60.40 28.62 26.53
N PRO A 482 61.71 28.70 26.22
CA PRO A 482 62.31 29.87 25.57
C PRO A 482 61.82 30.13 24.13
N LYS A 483 61.08 29.19 23.53
CA LYS A 483 60.41 29.38 22.24
C LYS A 483 59.30 30.43 22.28
N TRP A 484 58.73 30.71 23.45
CA TRP A 484 57.75 31.77 23.61
C TRP A 484 58.46 33.08 23.95
N SER A 485 58.15 34.16 23.21
CA SER A 485 58.59 35.51 23.55
C SER A 485 57.77 36.10 24.69
N ASP A 486 56.52 35.68 24.84
CA ASP A 486 55.61 36.03 25.92
C ASP A 486 54.62 34.87 26.15
N TRP A 487 54.36 34.54 27.41
CA TRP A 487 53.40 33.51 27.80
C TRP A 487 52.62 33.98 29.02
N ARG A 488 51.29 33.96 28.95
CA ARG A 488 50.41 34.51 30.00
C ARG A 488 49.22 33.61 30.25
N ARG A 489 48.74 33.65 31.49
CA ARG A 489 47.54 32.97 31.97
C ARG A 489 46.78 33.96 32.82
N ASN A 490 45.48 34.08 32.61
CA ASN A 490 44.66 35.01 33.36
C ASN A 490 44.28 34.40 34.73
N ALA A 491 43.51 35.15 35.54
CA ALA A 491 43.15 34.71 36.88
C ALA A 491 42.40 33.37 36.86
N GLU A 492 41.45 33.18 35.94
CA GLU A 492 40.67 31.94 35.80
C GLU A 492 41.56 30.76 35.37
N ALA A 493 42.46 30.95 34.41
CA ALA A 493 43.42 29.92 34.00
C ALA A 493 44.36 29.51 35.14
N LEU A 494 44.73 30.43 36.03
CA LEU A 494 45.59 30.13 37.18
C LEU A 494 44.89 29.29 38.27
N GLN A 495 43.55 29.21 38.26
CA GLN A 495 42.79 28.35 39.16
C GLN A 495 42.81 26.88 38.71
N ILE A 496 43.15 26.60 37.46
CA ILE A 496 43.18 25.24 36.91
C ILE A 496 44.45 24.52 37.41
N PRO A 497 44.33 23.33 38.03
CA PRO A 497 45.48 22.56 38.49
C PRO A 497 46.29 22.00 37.32
N GLY A 498 47.59 21.77 37.57
CA GLY A 498 48.51 21.11 36.64
C GLY A 498 48.04 19.71 36.29
#